data_AF-A0A5Q4SXB3-F1
#
_entry.id   AF-A0A5Q4SXB3-F1
#
_cell.length_a   1.000
_cell.length_b   1.000
_cell.length_c   1.000
_cell.angle_alpha   90.00
_cell.angle_beta   90.00
_cell.angle_gamma   90.00
#
_symmetry.space_group_name_H-M   'P 1'
#
loop_
_entity.id
_entity.type
_entity.pdbx_description
1 polymer ?
#
loop_
_entity_poly.entity_id
_entity_poly.type
_entity_poly.pdbx_seq_one_letter_code
_entity_poly.pdbx_strand_id
1 'polypeptide(L)' 'AQHHGGPYPATTSTSTSVGGTAVERWLRPVVYQTTPEALLPPELRDDNPLRLPRRVDGRLEN' A
#
# COMPACT_ATOMS: atom_id res chain seq x y z
N ALA A 1 1.17 -15.83 7.18
CA ALA A 1 0.11 -15.00 6.57
C ALA A 1 -1.25 -15.60 6.91
N GLN A 2 -2.28 -14.79 7.12
CA GLN A 2 -3.66 -15.26 7.30
C GLN A 2 -4.37 -15.23 5.94
N HIS A 3 -5.19 -16.25 5.65
CA HIS A 3 -5.91 -16.41 4.38
C HIS A 3 -7.37 -16.82 4.63
N HIS A 4 -8.16 -15.93 5.24
CA HIS A 4 -9.60 -16.11 5.34
C HIS A 4 -10.26 -15.68 4.03
N GLY A 5 -10.68 -16.67 3.25
CA GLY A 5 -11.15 -16.55 1.86
C GLY A 5 -11.14 -17.93 1.20
N GLY A 6 -10.99 -17.98 -0.13
CA GLY A 6 -10.94 -19.22 -0.89
C GLY A 6 -11.62 -19.12 -2.26
N PRO A 7 -11.65 -20.18 -3.07
CA PRO A 7 -12.43 -20.20 -4.30
C PRO A 7 -13.93 -19.98 -4.02
N TYR A 8 -14.66 -19.47 -5.00
CA TYR A 8 -16.12 -19.42 -4.93
C TYR A 8 -16.70 -20.83 -4.62
N PRO A 9 -17.67 -20.97 -3.70
CA PRO A 9 -18.49 -19.91 -3.10
C PRO A 9 -17.96 -19.31 -1.78
N ALA A 10 -16.76 -19.66 -1.32
CA ALA A 10 -16.24 -19.18 -0.04
C ALA A 10 -16.03 -17.65 -0.01
N THR A 11 -15.65 -17.05 -1.13
CA THR A 11 -15.58 -15.60 -1.34
C THR A 11 -15.73 -15.27 -2.82
N THR A 12 -15.99 -14.00 -3.13
CA THR A 12 -16.10 -13.44 -4.47
C THR A 12 -14.84 -12.68 -4.91
N SER A 13 -13.76 -12.77 -4.13
CA SER A 13 -12.50 -12.06 -4.35
C SER A 13 -11.30 -12.97 -4.10
N THR A 14 -10.16 -12.66 -4.70
CA THR A 14 -8.87 -13.31 -4.45
C THR A 14 -8.18 -12.81 -3.17
N SER A 15 -8.76 -11.81 -2.50
CA SER A 15 -8.23 -11.22 -1.27
C SER A 15 -8.57 -12.02 0.00
N THR A 16 -7.95 -11.66 1.13
CA THR A 16 -8.37 -12.13 2.45
C THR A 16 -9.25 -11.09 3.16
N SER A 17 -10.24 -11.54 3.93
CA SER A 17 -11.06 -10.65 4.78
C SER A 17 -10.54 -10.51 6.22
N VAL A 18 -9.50 -11.26 6.63
CA VAL A 18 -8.93 -11.24 7.98
C VAL A 18 -7.40 -11.14 7.93
N GLY A 19 -6.81 -10.38 8.85
CA GLY A 19 -5.37 -10.13 8.92
C GLY A 19 -4.98 -8.78 8.32
N GLY A 20 -3.73 -8.35 8.53
CA GLY A 20 -3.28 -7.00 8.17
C GLY A 20 -3.44 -6.65 6.68
N THR A 21 -3.27 -7.61 5.78
CA THR A 21 -3.41 -7.42 4.32
C THR A 21 -4.87 -7.29 3.87
N ALA A 22 -5.87 -7.51 4.74
CA ALA A 22 -7.27 -7.31 4.39
C ALA A 22 -7.60 -5.84 4.06
N VAL A 23 -6.79 -4.89 4.54
CA VAL A 23 -6.94 -3.46 4.24
C VAL A 23 -6.77 -3.16 2.74
N GLU A 24 -5.97 -3.95 2.02
CA GLU A 24 -5.66 -3.73 0.60
C GLU A 24 -6.91 -3.79 -0.29
N ARG A 25 -7.98 -4.44 0.16
CA ARG A 25 -9.28 -4.51 -0.52
C ARG A 25 -9.94 -3.14 -0.74
N TRP A 26 -9.53 -2.13 0.02
CA TRP A 26 -10.12 -0.80 0.03
C TRP A 26 -9.14 0.29 -0.43
N LEU A 27 -7.94 -0.10 -0.89
CA LEU A 27 -6.90 0.81 -1.34
C LEU A 27 -6.75 0.76 -2.86
N ARG A 28 -6.27 1.87 -3.43
CA ARG A 28 -5.85 1.96 -4.84
C ARG A 28 -4.56 2.76 -4.94
N PRO A 29 -3.61 2.35 -5.79
CA PRO A 29 -2.39 3.14 -6.00
C PRO A 29 -2.69 4.43 -6.78
N VAL A 30 -1.92 5.48 -6.49
CA VAL A 30 -1.89 6.76 -7.21
C VAL A 30 -0.43 7.15 -7.42
N VAL A 31 -0.10 7.64 -8.61
CA VAL A 31 1.26 8.08 -8.97
C VAL A 31 1.28 9.60 -9.12
N TYR A 32 2.30 10.22 -8.53
CA TYR A 32 2.58 11.65 -8.62
C TYR A 32 3.84 11.84 -9.45
N GLN A 33 3.76 12.61 -10.53
CA GLN A 33 4.90 12.85 -11.43
C GLN A 33 5.22 14.35 -11.44
N THR A 34 6.51 14.69 -11.30
CA THR A 34 7.02 16.08 -11.31
C THR A 34 6.23 17.02 -10.39
N THR A 35 5.71 16.49 -9.27
CA THR A 35 4.86 17.23 -8.33
C THR A 35 5.74 18.00 -7.35
N PRO A 36 5.55 19.32 -7.16
CA PRO A 36 6.28 20.08 -6.16
C PRO A 36 6.11 19.49 -4.75
N GLU A 37 7.17 19.48 -3.95
CA GLU A 37 7.17 18.83 -2.64
C GLU A 37 6.10 19.37 -1.67
N ALA A 38 5.83 20.67 -1.71
CA ALA A 38 4.77 21.30 -0.90
C ALA A 38 3.35 20.77 -1.22
N LEU A 39 3.15 20.18 -2.41
CA LEU A 39 1.89 19.58 -2.85
C LEU A 39 1.89 18.04 -2.73
N LEU A 40 3.03 17.42 -2.42
CA LEU A 40 3.09 15.99 -2.18
C LEU A 40 2.44 15.63 -0.83
N PRO A 41 1.71 14.50 -0.77
CA PRO A 41 1.35 13.87 0.50
C PRO A 41 2.61 13.63 1.36
N PRO A 42 2.55 13.82 2.68
CA PRO A 42 3.70 13.61 3.57
C PRO A 42 4.36 12.24 3.42
N GLU A 43 3.60 11.20 3.06
CA GLU A 43 4.06 9.84 2.84
C GLU A 43 5.04 9.70 1.65
N LEU A 44 5.03 10.66 0.71
CA LEU A 44 5.81 10.64 -0.53
C LEU A 44 6.95 11.67 -0.57
N ARG A 45 7.12 12.48 0.48
CA ARG A 45 8.18 13.52 0.52
C ARG A 45 9.56 12.91 0.75
N ASP A 46 10.59 13.53 0.20
CA ASP A 46 11.94 12.93 0.16
C ASP A 46 12.52 12.74 1.56
N ASP A 47 12.26 13.71 2.45
CA ASP A 47 12.70 13.73 3.85
C ASP A 47 12.04 12.68 4.76
N ASN A 48 11.07 11.91 4.25
CA ASN A 48 10.35 10.84 4.95
C ASN A 48 9.90 11.25 6.37
N PRO A 49 9.06 12.29 6.50
CA PRO A 49 8.74 12.89 7.79
C PRO A 49 7.99 11.91 8.71
N LEU A 50 7.34 10.90 8.11
CA LEU A 50 6.59 9.85 8.80
C LEU A 50 7.42 8.59 9.10
N ARG A 51 8.68 8.52 8.62
CA ARG A 51 9.57 7.36 8.78
C ARG A 51 8.93 6.05 8.33
N LEU A 52 8.25 6.10 7.19
CA LEU A 52 7.59 4.95 6.60
C LEU A 52 8.59 4.11 5.81
N PRO A 53 8.44 2.78 5.79
CA PRO A 53 9.19 1.94 4.86
C PRO A 53 8.83 2.28 3.42
N ARG A 54 9.83 2.53 2.57
CA ARG A 54 9.63 2.89 1.16
C ARG A 54 10.45 2.01 0.24
N ARG A 55 10.04 1.90 -1.03
CA ARG A 55 10.89 1.31 -2.07
C ARG A 55 11.37 2.40 -3.01
N VAL A 56 12.68 2.63 -3.05
CA VAL A 56 13.35 3.57 -3.95
C VAL A 56 14.22 2.75 -4.90
N ASP A 57 14.01 2.92 -6.21
CA ASP A 57 14.67 2.14 -7.26
C ASP A 57 14.63 0.61 -7.01
N GLY A 58 13.52 0.13 -6.47
CA GLY A 58 13.28 -1.28 -6.13
C GLY A 58 13.86 -1.76 -4.79
N ARG A 59 14.72 -0.97 -4.13
CA ARG A 59 15.33 -1.30 -2.83
C ARG A 59 14.47 -0.81 -1.67
N LEU A 60 14.36 -1.62 -0.61
CA LEU A 60 13.64 -1.24 0.59
C LEU A 60 14.51 -0.28 1.44
N GLU A 61 13.95 0.85 1.82
CA GLU A 61 14.54 1.88 2.68
C GLU A 61 13.63 2.14 3.88
N ASN A 62 14.22 2.66 4.97
CA ASN A 62 13.54 3.01 6.22
C ASN A 62 13.50 4.52 6.42
#